data_AF-A0A962I7J9-F1
#
_entry.id   AF-A0A962I7J9-F1
#
_cell.length_a   1.000
_cell.length_b   1.000
_cell.length_c   1.000
_cell.angle_alpha   90.00
_cell.angle_beta   90.00
_cell.angle_gamma   90.00
#
_symmetry.space_group_name_H-M   'P 1'
#
loop_
_entity.id
_entity.type
_entity.pdbx_description
1 polymer ?
#
loop_
_entity_poly.entity_id
_entity_poly.type
_entity_poly.pdbx_seq_one_letter_code
_entity_poly.pdbx_strand_id
1 'polypeptide(L)'
;GLVQDALIERLRQLQAASSVDRSALRLGPTWRLQGELRALHYQPDRDQASVELMLHLICPGHGSLGQRRFRADVQPAARAPDAIVLGLAEGLDQIAVDVAHWLASSRSECAPAEAGSADSFESRGD
;
A
#
# COMPACT_ATOMS: atom_id res chain seq x y z
N GLY A 1 7.38 7.22 -11.98
CA GLY A 1 8.70 6.98 -11.35
C GLY A 1 8.70 7.47 -9.93
N LEU A 2 8.94 8.77 -9.72
CA LEU A 2 9.27 9.36 -8.41
C LEU A 2 8.32 9.07 -7.25
N VAL A 3 6.99 9.27 -7.41
CA VAL A 3 6.02 9.05 -6.31
C VAL A 3 5.98 7.57 -5.90
N GLN A 4 6.04 6.67 -6.88
CA GLN A 4 6.07 5.23 -6.62
C GLN A 4 7.39 4.83 -5.95
N ASP A 5 8.53 5.32 -6.43
CA ASP A 5 9.83 5.07 -5.81
C ASP A 5 9.89 5.58 -4.36
N ALA A 6 9.34 6.77 -4.07
CA ALA A 6 9.29 7.33 -2.73
C ALA A 6 8.38 6.53 -1.78
N LEU A 7 7.20 6.11 -2.26
CA LEU A 7 6.31 5.23 -1.50
C LEU A 7 6.98 3.87 -1.20
N ILE A 8 7.66 3.28 -2.18
CA ILE A 8 8.41 2.02 -2.03
C ILE A 8 9.48 2.15 -0.95
N GLU A 9 10.31 3.19 -1.05
CA GLU A 9 11.40 3.41 -0.12
C GLU A 9 10.88 3.61 1.30
N ARG A 10 9.77 4.34 1.44
CA ARG A 10 9.18 4.58 2.75
C ARG A 10 8.53 3.34 3.36
N LEU A 11 7.82 2.53 2.59
CA LEU A 11 7.27 1.25 3.04
C LEU A 11 8.36 0.25 3.46
N ARG A 12 9.53 0.30 2.80
CA ARG A 12 10.72 -0.46 3.20
C ARG A 12 11.25 0.01 4.56
N GLN A 13 11.39 1.32 4.76
CA GLN A 13 11.83 1.88 6.05
C GLN A 13 10.89 1.52 7.21
N LEU A 14 9.58 1.49 6.94
CA LEU A 14 8.56 1.09 7.93
C LEU A 14 8.50 -0.42 8.18
N GLN A 15 9.35 -1.23 7.52
CA GLN A 15 9.34 -2.70 7.60
C GLN A 15 7.97 -3.32 7.32
N ALA A 16 7.10 -2.59 6.61
CA ALA A 16 5.78 -3.07 6.21
C ALA A 16 5.90 -4.18 5.16
N ALA A 17 7.02 -4.19 4.41
CA ALA A 17 7.33 -5.09 3.30
C ALA A 17 8.73 -5.69 3.40
N SER A 18 8.85 -7.02 3.27
CA SER A 18 10.13 -7.75 3.35
C SER A 18 10.92 -7.79 2.04
N SER A 19 10.26 -7.59 0.90
CA SER A 19 10.88 -7.30 -0.40
C SER A 19 9.95 -6.39 -1.17
N VAL A 20 10.47 -5.43 -1.96
CA VAL A 20 9.68 -4.52 -2.78
C VAL A 20 10.31 -4.40 -4.17
N ASP A 21 9.58 -4.82 -5.19
CA ASP A 21 9.95 -4.74 -6.61
C ASP A 21 9.32 -3.48 -7.25
N ARG A 22 10.02 -2.86 -8.23
CA ARG A 22 9.57 -1.64 -8.93
C ARG A 22 8.40 -1.87 -9.90
N SER A 23 8.28 -3.07 -10.46
CA SER A 23 7.31 -3.39 -11.52
C SER A 23 5.89 -3.70 -10.98
N ALA A 24 5.82 -4.13 -9.74
CA ALA A 24 4.64 -4.25 -8.89
C ALA A 24 5.19 -4.25 -7.47
N LEU A 25 4.62 -3.47 -6.53
CA LEU A 25 5.04 -3.53 -5.13
C LEU A 25 4.71 -4.94 -4.60
N ARG A 26 5.60 -5.90 -4.84
CA ARG A 26 5.54 -7.21 -4.19
C ARG A 26 5.80 -6.93 -2.72
N LEU A 27 5.04 -7.55 -1.82
CA LEU A 27 5.24 -7.42 -0.38
C LEU A 27 5.54 -8.84 0.12
N GLY A 28 6.79 -9.26 0.00
CA GLY A 28 7.17 -10.65 0.24
C GLY A 28 6.67 -11.62 -0.85
N PRO A 29 6.66 -12.94 -0.58
CA PRO A 29 6.33 -13.96 -1.58
C PRO A 29 4.83 -14.07 -1.91
N THR A 30 3.97 -13.61 -1.00
CA THR A 30 2.53 -13.89 -0.99
C THR A 30 1.64 -12.69 -1.31
N TRP A 31 2.17 -11.49 -1.51
CA TRP A 31 1.34 -10.29 -1.73
C TRP A 31 1.85 -9.45 -2.90
N ARG A 32 0.92 -8.90 -3.68
CA ARG A 32 1.19 -7.89 -4.71
C ARG A 32 0.29 -6.69 -4.46
N LEU A 33 0.89 -5.52 -4.41
CA LEU A 33 0.21 -4.23 -4.33
C LEU A 33 0.33 -3.55 -5.69
N GLN A 34 -0.81 -3.24 -6.29
CA GLN A 34 -0.89 -2.39 -7.48
C GLN A 34 -1.41 -1.03 -7.06
N GLY A 35 -0.84 0.04 -7.59
CA GLY A 35 -1.19 1.40 -7.20
C GLY A 35 -1.38 2.31 -8.41
N GLU A 36 -2.37 3.19 -8.31
CA GLU A 36 -2.64 4.28 -9.25
C GLU A 36 -2.57 5.63 -8.51
N LEU A 37 -1.80 6.58 -9.05
CA LEU A 37 -1.79 7.96 -8.58
C LEU A 37 -3.01 8.69 -9.14
N ARG A 38 -3.93 9.07 -8.24
CA ARG A 38 -5.19 9.73 -8.58
C ARG A 38 -5.08 11.25 -8.49
N ALA A 39 -4.30 11.75 -7.53
CA ALA A 39 -4.05 13.17 -7.36
C ALA A 39 -2.63 13.42 -6.85
N LEU A 40 -2.00 14.45 -7.41
CA LEU A 40 -0.75 15.02 -6.94
C LEU A 40 -0.73 16.48 -7.40
N HIS A 41 -1.36 17.36 -6.63
CA HIS A 41 -1.53 18.75 -7.03
C HIS A 41 -1.62 19.67 -5.82
N TYR A 42 -1.37 20.94 -6.07
CA TYR A 42 -1.59 22.02 -5.10
C TYR A 42 -2.81 22.84 -5.53
N GLN A 43 -3.66 23.18 -4.57
CA GLN A 43 -4.86 24.00 -4.74
C GLN A 43 -4.58 25.39 -4.15
N PRO A 44 -4.28 26.41 -4.98
CA PRO A 44 -3.91 27.75 -4.50
C PRO A 44 -5.03 28.42 -3.69
N ASP A 45 -6.29 28.16 -4.04
CA ASP A 45 -7.45 28.75 -3.36
C ASP A 45 -7.58 28.29 -1.90
N ARG A 46 -7.03 27.12 -1.58
CA ARG A 46 -7.13 26.48 -0.27
C ARG A 46 -5.80 26.38 0.46
N ASP A 47 -4.72 26.83 -0.16
CA ASP A 47 -3.35 26.56 0.30
C ASP A 47 -3.13 25.10 0.66
N GLN A 48 -3.53 24.19 -0.22
CA GLN A 48 -3.58 22.76 0.08
C GLN A 48 -2.82 21.94 -0.96
N ALA A 49 -1.82 21.18 -0.51
CA ALA A 49 -1.18 20.12 -1.26
C ALA A 49 -1.95 18.81 -1.04
N SER A 50 -2.44 18.21 -2.12
CA SER A 50 -3.25 16.99 -2.08
C SER A 50 -2.53 15.85 -2.79
N VAL A 51 -2.44 14.71 -2.11
CA VAL A 51 -1.96 13.44 -2.68
C VAL A 51 -3.07 12.40 -2.53
N GLU A 52 -3.36 11.67 -3.60
CA GLU A 52 -4.35 10.59 -3.58
C GLU A 52 -3.84 9.36 -4.34
N LEU A 53 -3.90 8.20 -3.69
CA LEU A 53 -3.48 6.91 -4.22
C LEU A 53 -4.65 5.93 -4.13
N MET A 54 -4.90 5.18 -5.20
CA MET A 54 -5.76 3.99 -5.17
C MET A 54 -4.86 2.75 -5.17
N LEU A 55 -4.98 1.91 -4.14
CA LEU A 55 -4.16 0.70 -4.02
C LEU A 55 -5.02 -0.55 -4.02
N HIS A 56 -4.55 -1.56 -4.73
CA HIS A 56 -5.19 -2.87 -4.90
C HIS A 56 -4.28 -3.93 -4.30
N LEU A 57 -4.81 -4.68 -3.34
CA LEU A 57 -4.08 -5.74 -2.66
C LEU A 57 -4.48 -7.10 -3.25
N ILE A 58 -3.50 -7.79 -3.82
CA ILE A 58 -3.68 -9.04 -4.54
C ILE A 58 -2.88 -10.12 -3.83
N CYS A 59 -3.56 -11.19 -3.43
CA CYS A 59 -2.95 -12.39 -2.88
C CYS A 59 -2.93 -13.48 -3.98
N PRO A 60 -1.76 -13.91 -4.47
CA PRO A 60 -1.67 -15.02 -5.42
C PRO A 60 -2.37 -16.26 -4.86
N GLY A 61 -3.26 -16.86 -5.65
CA GLY A 61 -4.09 -18.00 -5.24
C GLY A 61 -5.47 -17.65 -4.67
N HIS A 62 -5.65 -16.44 -4.12
CA HIS A 62 -6.95 -15.97 -3.59
C HIS A 62 -7.57 -14.85 -4.43
N GLY A 63 -6.80 -14.19 -5.28
CA GLY A 63 -7.25 -13.09 -6.13
C GLY A 63 -7.12 -11.72 -5.44
N SER A 64 -8.02 -10.80 -5.77
CA SER A 64 -8.04 -9.46 -5.18
C SER A 64 -8.66 -9.51 -3.79
N LEU A 65 -7.89 -9.15 -2.76
CA LEU A 65 -8.37 -9.06 -1.37
C LEU A 65 -9.05 -7.72 -1.08
N GLY A 66 -8.80 -6.71 -1.90
CA GLY A 66 -9.50 -5.43 -1.80
C GLY A 66 -8.80 -4.31 -2.54
N GLN A 67 -9.52 -3.20 -2.68
CA GLN A 67 -8.98 -1.93 -3.15
C GLN A 67 -9.29 -0.85 -2.12
N ARG A 68 -8.35 0.04 -1.87
CA ARG A 68 -8.51 1.12 -0.90
C ARG A 68 -7.91 2.42 -1.43
N ARG A 69 -8.68 3.49 -1.25
CA ARG A 69 -8.23 4.86 -1.53
C ARG A 69 -7.54 5.44 -0.28
N PHE A 70 -6.38 6.04 -0.51
CA PHE A 70 -5.62 6.80 0.47
C PHE A 70 -5.49 8.23 -0.01
N ARG A 71 -5.71 9.19 0.89
CA ARG A 71 -5.65 10.61 0.57
C ARG A 71 -5.05 11.36 1.75
N ALA A 72 -4.12 12.25 1.45
CA ALA A 72 -3.59 13.22 2.40
C ALA A 72 -3.73 14.62 1.81
N ASP A 73 -4.19 15.54 2.65
CA ASP A 73 -4.31 16.96 2.34
C ASP A 73 -3.46 17.72 3.36
N VAL A 74 -2.38 18.33 2.91
CA VAL A 74 -1.40 19.05 3.74
C VAL A 74 -1.43 20.53 3.40
N GLN A 75 -1.43 21.41 4.40
CA GLN A 75 -1.29 22.84 4.19
C GLN A 75 0.21 23.20 4.18
N PRO A 76 0.79 23.64 3.04
CA PRO A 76 2.18 24.05 2.99
C PRO A 76 2.47 25.22 3.93
N ALA A 77 3.67 25.25 4.53
CA ALA A 77 4.09 26.33 5.43
C ALA A 77 4.16 27.71 4.75
N ALA A 78 4.30 27.74 3.43
CA ALA A 78 4.29 28.94 2.61
C ALA A 78 3.79 28.62 1.19
N ARG A 79 3.39 29.66 0.45
CA ARG A 79 3.05 29.55 -0.99
C ARG A 79 4.26 29.46 -1.92
N ALA A 80 5.46 29.30 -1.36
CA ALA A 80 6.68 29.14 -2.13
C ALA A 80 6.75 27.73 -2.75
N PRO A 81 7.29 27.55 -3.96
CA PRO A 81 7.39 26.25 -4.62
C PRO A 81 8.01 25.15 -3.74
N ASP A 82 9.09 25.46 -3.02
CA ASP A 82 9.76 24.48 -2.15
C ASP A 82 8.86 24.03 -0.99
N ALA A 83 8.10 24.95 -0.39
CA ALA A 83 7.17 24.63 0.68
C ALA A 83 5.99 23.77 0.17
N ILE A 84 5.52 24.01 -1.06
CA ILE A 84 4.48 23.19 -1.69
C ILE A 84 5.00 21.77 -1.95
N VAL A 85 6.22 21.63 -2.48
CA VAL A 85 6.85 20.32 -2.71
C VAL A 85 7.04 19.56 -1.40
N LEU A 86 7.46 20.25 -0.33
CA LEU A 86 7.55 19.66 1.01
C LEU A 86 6.18 19.18 1.51
N GLY A 87 5.12 19.96 1.32
CA GLY A 87 3.76 19.56 1.70
C GLY A 87 3.26 18.33 0.93
N LEU A 88 3.57 18.22 -0.36
CA LEU A 88 3.27 17.01 -1.16
C LEU A 88 4.07 15.80 -0.67
N ALA A 89 5.34 15.98 -0.30
CA ALA A 89 6.17 14.91 0.25
C ALA A 89 5.67 14.44 1.62
N GLU A 90 5.24 15.37 2.49
CA GLU A 90 4.60 15.05 3.78
C GLU A 90 3.30 14.28 3.58
N GLY A 91 2.45 14.69 2.64
CA GLY A 91 1.23 13.97 2.31
C GLY A 91 1.50 12.55 1.81
N LEU A 92 2.55 12.36 1.01
CA LEU A 92 2.97 11.03 0.58
C LEU A 92 3.49 10.18 1.75
N ASP A 93 4.19 10.78 2.71
CA ASP A 93 4.66 10.08 3.92
C ASP A 93 3.48 9.61 4.77
N GLN A 94 2.49 10.47 4.97
CA GLN A 94 1.27 10.12 5.71
C GLN A 94 0.53 8.96 5.04
N ILE A 95 0.38 8.98 3.71
CA ILE A 95 -0.20 7.84 2.99
C ILE A 95 0.66 6.58 3.17
N ALA A 96 1.99 6.66 3.12
CA ALA A 96 2.85 5.50 3.32
C ALA A 96 2.62 4.84 4.70
N VAL A 97 2.44 5.63 5.75
CA VAL A 97 2.11 5.15 7.10
C VAL A 97 0.74 4.47 7.13
N ASP A 98 -0.29 5.09 6.54
CA ASP A 98 -1.64 4.52 6.48
C ASP A 98 -1.68 3.20 5.70
N VAL A 99 -0.92 3.13 4.61
CA VAL A 99 -0.76 1.93 3.79
C VAL A 99 -0.06 0.84 4.59
N ALA A 100 1.03 1.17 5.30
CA ALA A 100 1.72 0.21 6.16
C ALA A 100 0.78 -0.38 7.23
N HIS A 101 -0.05 0.46 7.86
CA HIS A 101 -1.06 0.01 8.82
C HIS A 101 -2.07 -0.93 8.16
N TRP A 102 -2.63 -0.52 7.02
CA TRP A 102 -3.60 -1.36 6.29
C TRP A 102 -3.00 -2.72 5.92
N LEU A 103 -1.77 -2.74 5.39
CA LEU A 103 -1.06 -3.97 5.08
C LEU A 103 -0.85 -4.86 6.30
N ALA A 104 -0.46 -4.27 7.44
CA ALA A 104 -0.31 -5.01 8.70
C ALA A 104 -1.63 -5.64 9.16
N SER A 105 -2.74 -4.91 9.05
CA SER A 105 -4.08 -5.41 9.40
C SER A 105 -4.57 -6.52 8.49
N SER A 106 -4.17 -6.50 7.21
CA SER A 106 -4.59 -7.51 6.23
C SER A 106 -3.73 -8.77 6.25
N ARG A 107 -2.60 -8.83 6.98
CA ARG A 107 -1.65 -9.97 6.92
C ARG A 107 -2.28 -11.35 7.13
N SER A 108 -3.31 -11.46 7.96
CA SER A 108 -4.01 -12.73 8.22
C SER A 108 -4.91 -13.19 7.07
N GLU A 109 -5.27 -12.30 6.13
CA GLU A 109 -6.21 -12.59 5.04
C GLU A 109 -5.56 -13.35 3.87
N CYS A 110 -4.23 -13.30 3.73
CA CYS A 110 -3.46 -14.11 2.78
C CYS A 110 -2.66 -15.19 3.52
N ALA A 111 -3.34 -15.90 4.43
CA ALA A 111 -2.86 -17.20 4.84
C ALA A 111 -2.78 -18.08 3.57
N PRO A 112 -1.77 -18.96 3.43
CA PRO A 112 -1.87 -20.02 2.44
C PRO A 112 -3.21 -20.72 2.70
N ALA A 113 -4.06 -20.85 1.69
CA ALA A 113 -5.20 -21.73 1.78
C ALA A 113 -4.62 -23.05 2.26
N GLU A 114 -4.97 -23.49 3.47
CA GLU A 114 -4.58 -24.80 3.95
C GLU A 114 -4.95 -25.75 2.81
N ALA A 115 -3.93 -26.33 2.18
CA ALA A 115 -4.13 -27.31 1.13
C ALA A 115 -5.13 -28.29 1.73
N GLY A 116 -6.34 -28.32 1.15
CA GLY A 116 -7.52 -28.84 1.83
C GLY A 116 -7.19 -30.13 2.55
N SER A 117 -7.61 -30.21 3.82
CA SER A 117 -7.61 -31.42 4.62
C SER A 117 -7.99 -32.61 3.74
N ALA A 118 -7.00 -33.33 3.24
CA ALA A 118 -7.21 -34.60 2.58
C ALA A 118 -7.49 -35.58 3.72
N ASP A 119 -8.79 -35.75 3.96
CA ASP A 119 -9.45 -36.88 4.60
C ASP A 119 -8.76 -37.48 5.83
N SER A 120 -9.29 -37.11 7.00
CA SER A 120 -9.32 -38.06 8.10
C SER A 120 -10.36 -39.14 7.78
N PHE A 121 -9.91 -40.39 7.90
CA PHE A 121 -10.68 -41.55 8.36
C PHE A 121 -11.21 -42.56 7.31
N GLU A 122 -10.38 -43.54 6.95
CA GLU A 122 -10.82 -44.94 7.00
C GLU A 122 -9.90 -45.74 7.93
N SER A 123 -10.48 -46.07 9.08
CA SER A 123 -9.94 -46.96 10.11
C SER A 123 -10.68 -48.29 9.99
N ARG A 124 -9.93 -49.39 9.91
CA ARG A 124 -10.31 -50.79 10.20
C ARG A 124 -11.42 -51.44 9.34
N GLY A 125 -11.00 -52.43 8.55
CA GLY A 125 -11.82 -53.56 8.12
C GLY A 125 -10.97 -54.83 8.14
N ASP A 126 -11.14 -55.60 9.24
CA ASP A 126 -10.81 -57.02 9.49
C ASP A 126 -9.49 -57.63 8.99
#